data_AF-A0A2R8BK99-F1
#
_entry.id   AF-A0A2R8BK99-F1
#
_cell.length_a   1.000
_cell.length_b   1.000
_cell.length_c   1.000
_cell.angle_alpha   90.00
_cell.angle_beta   90.00
_cell.angle_gamma   90.00
#
_symmetry.space_group_name_H-M   'P 1'
#
loop_
_entity.id
_entity.type
_entity.pdbx_description
1 polymer ?
#
loop_
_entity_poly.entity_id
_entity_poly.type
_entity_poly.pdbx_seq_one_letter_code
_entity_poly.pdbx_strand_id
1 'polypeptide(L)'
;MKVHILDDWFDILRHLPSFARLDGHDVTVWNDRVEDAGTLSARLREADPRDPLASYPRVIATPHIGYATEDEFDLQFADIYDQINAFADGAPINVINSEALER
;
A
#
# COMPACT_ATOMS: atom_id res chain seq x y z
N MET A 1 13.72 13.06 8.22
CA MET A 1 13.36 13.53 6.85
C MET A 1 11.85 13.38 6.66
N LYS A 2 11.24 14.11 5.73
CA LYS A 2 9.81 13.91 5.37
C LYS A 2 9.65 12.73 4.43
N VAL A 3 8.80 11.77 4.80
CA VAL A 3 8.51 10.55 4.05
C VAL A 3 7.02 10.53 3.77
N HIS A 4 6.62 10.44 2.50
CA HIS A 4 5.22 10.27 2.11
C HIS A 4 5.01 8.87 1.58
N ILE A 5 4.08 8.13 2.18
CA ILE A 5 3.64 6.81 1.71
C ILE A 5 2.28 7.04 1.04
N LEU A 6 2.22 6.79 -0.27
CA LEU A 6 1.02 6.99 -1.07
C LEU A 6 0.19 5.72 -1.13
N ASP A 7 -1.12 5.88 -1.27
CA ASP A 7 -2.08 4.83 -1.62
C ASP A 7 -2.12 3.62 -0.65
N ASP A 8 -1.87 3.85 0.64
CA ASP A 8 -2.13 2.84 1.70
C ASP A 8 -3.63 2.83 2.05
N TRP A 9 -4.43 2.37 1.09
CA TRP A 9 -5.90 2.40 1.14
C TRP A 9 -6.51 1.86 2.44
N PHE A 10 -5.89 0.86 3.05
CA PHE A 10 -6.38 0.20 4.25
C PHE A 10 -5.63 0.61 5.53
N ASP A 11 -4.74 1.60 5.44
CA ASP A 11 -3.91 2.09 6.55
C ASP A 11 -3.05 1.01 7.21
N ILE A 12 -2.65 -0.02 6.45
CA ILE A 12 -2.04 -1.23 7.01
C ILE A 12 -0.60 -0.96 7.43
N LEU A 13 0.12 -0.11 6.70
CA LEU A 13 1.58 -0.04 6.79
C LEU A 13 2.05 0.50 8.14
N ARG A 14 1.30 1.41 8.77
CA ARG A 14 1.64 1.93 10.12
C ARG A 14 1.52 0.90 11.23
N HIS A 15 0.79 -0.19 10.97
CA HIS A 15 0.54 -1.26 11.94
C HIS A 15 1.53 -2.42 11.81
N LEU A 16 2.39 -2.41 10.79
CA LEU A 16 3.41 -3.44 10.60
C LEU A 16 4.58 -3.24 11.57
N PRO A 17 5.13 -4.30 12.17
CA PRO A 17 6.32 -4.21 13.02
C PRO A 17 7.55 -3.59 12.33
N SER A 18 7.62 -3.70 11.00
CA SER A 18 8.69 -3.09 10.19
C SER A 18 8.60 -1.57 10.11
N PHE A 19 7.43 -0.97 10.39
CA PHE A 19 7.23 0.49 10.35
C PHE A 19 8.13 1.22 11.34
N ALA A 20 8.47 0.59 12.47
CA ALA A 20 9.41 1.11 13.46
C ALA A 20 10.81 1.41 12.89
N ARG A 21 11.16 0.87 11.72
CA ARG A 21 12.40 1.23 11.02
C ARG A 21 12.42 2.67 10.50
N LEU A 22 11.26 3.33 10.45
CA LEU A 22 11.12 4.74 10.06
C LEU A 22 11.18 5.70 11.25
N ASP A 23 11.47 5.21 12.47
CA ASP A 23 11.62 6.05 13.65
C ASP A 23 12.67 7.17 13.43
N GLY A 24 12.30 8.40 13.78
CA GLY A 24 13.13 9.59 13.53
C GLY A 24 12.86 10.29 12.20
N HIS A 25 11.95 9.76 11.38
CA HIS A 25 11.42 10.42 10.18
C HIS A 25 10.04 11.03 10.46
N ASP A 26 9.70 12.10 9.72
CA ASP A 26 8.38 12.72 9.72
C ASP A 26 7.57 12.03 8.60
N VAL A 27 6.75 11.05 8.96
CA VAL A 27 6.08 10.16 8.01
C VAL A 27 4.61 10.53 7.86
N THR A 28 4.18 10.82 6.64
CA THR A 28 2.76 10.98 6.28
C THR A 28 2.31 9.79 5.43
N VAL A 29 1.31 9.07 5.90
CA VAL A 29 0.65 8.00 5.13
C VAL A 29 -0.66 8.55 4.56
N TRP A 30 -0.84 8.42 3.25
CA TRP A 30 -2.03 8.83 2.52
C TRP A 30 -2.87 7.59 2.21
N ASN A 31 -4.10 7.57 2.74
CA ASN A 31 -5.00 6.41 2.65
C ASN A 31 -6.06 6.58 1.55
N ASP A 32 -5.88 7.58 0.69
CA ASP A 32 -6.81 7.93 -0.38
C ASP A 32 -6.07 8.10 -1.72
N ARG A 33 -6.72 7.65 -2.79
CA ARG A 33 -6.21 7.81 -4.16
C ARG A 33 -6.45 9.22 -4.67
N VAL A 34 -5.42 9.80 -5.29
CA VAL A 34 -5.50 11.09 -5.99
C VAL A 34 -5.04 10.91 -7.43
N GLU A 35 -5.95 11.17 -8.37
CA GLU A 35 -5.66 11.12 -9.83
C GLU A 35 -5.18 12.47 -10.37
N ASP A 36 -5.51 13.57 -9.69
CA ASP A 36 -5.09 14.91 -10.08
C ASP A 36 -3.61 15.15 -9.76
N ALA A 37 -2.81 15.35 -10.83
CA ALA A 37 -1.37 15.57 -10.71
C ALA A 37 -1.02 16.83 -9.90
N GLY A 38 -1.86 17.87 -9.89
CA GLY A 38 -1.63 19.08 -9.11
C GLY A 38 -1.70 18.80 -7.60
N THR A 39 -2.72 18.07 -7.18
CA THR A 39 -2.93 17.62 -5.80
C THR A 39 -1.83 16.66 -5.36
N LEU A 40 -1.45 15.69 -6.21
CA LEU A 40 -0.33 14.78 -5.92
C LEU A 40 0.99 15.55 -5.75
N SER A 41 1.26 16.51 -6.64
CA SER A 41 2.43 17.38 -6.55
C SER A 41 2.44 18.21 -5.26
N ALA A 42 1.28 18.74 -4.84
CA ALA A 42 1.16 19.46 -3.57
C ALA A 42 1.43 18.56 -2.35
N ARG A 43 0.93 17.32 -2.35
CA ARG A 43 1.19 16.32 -1.28
C ARG A 43 2.67 15.97 -1.18
N LEU A 44 3.34 15.85 -2.32
CA LEU A 44 4.75 15.48 -2.40
C LEU A 44 5.70 16.68 -2.33
N ARG A 45 5.18 17.92 -2.29
CA ARG A 45 5.98 19.15 -2.36
C ARG A 45 7.03 19.24 -1.26
N GLU A 46 6.76 18.65 -0.10
CA GLU A 46 7.66 18.65 1.05
C GLU A 46 8.52 17.39 1.15
N ALA A 47 8.30 16.38 0.28
CA ALA A 47 9.23 15.29 0.10
C ALA A 47 10.56 15.85 -0.42
N ASP A 48 11.70 15.36 0.08
CA ASP A 48 12.99 15.91 -0.29
C ASP A 48 13.26 15.64 -1.79
N PRO A 49 13.31 16.66 -2.67
CA PRO A 49 13.65 16.46 -4.08
C PRO A 49 15.10 16.00 -4.26
N ARG A 50 15.90 16.03 -3.19
CA ARG A 50 17.27 15.49 -3.13
C ARG A 50 17.31 14.11 -2.49
N ASP A 51 16.18 13.41 -2.38
CA ASP A 51 16.18 12.01 -1.97
C ASP A 51 17.23 11.25 -2.80
N PRO A 52 18.25 10.65 -2.16
CA PRO A 52 19.39 10.10 -2.88
C PRO A 52 19.05 8.98 -3.85
N LEU A 53 17.92 8.29 -3.69
CA LEU A 53 17.44 7.23 -4.58
C LEU A 53 16.58 7.81 -5.70
N ALA A 54 15.64 8.69 -5.38
CA ALA A 54 14.77 9.31 -6.38
C ALA A 54 15.52 10.27 -7.33
N SER A 55 16.59 10.90 -6.85
CA SER A 55 17.42 11.82 -7.64
C SER A 55 18.66 11.15 -8.27
N TYR A 56 18.86 9.84 -8.08
CA TYR A 56 20.04 9.14 -8.59
C TYR A 56 19.97 8.98 -10.12
N PRO A 57 21.02 9.37 -10.88
CA PRO A 57 20.96 9.39 -12.35
C PRO A 57 20.91 8.01 -13.01
N ARG A 58 21.06 6.92 -12.24
CA ARG A 58 21.00 5.52 -12.73
C ARG A 58 19.89 4.70 -12.07
N VAL A 59 18.95 5.36 -11.39
CA VAL A 59 17.78 4.72 -10.78
C VAL A 59 16.54 5.21 -11.51
N ILE A 60 15.64 4.27 -11.84
CA ILE A 60 14.28 4.57 -12.29
C ILE A 60 13.35 4.07 -11.18
N ALA A 61 12.71 4.98 -10.46
CA ALA A 61 11.74 4.63 -9.43
C ALA A 61 10.36 4.40 -10.07
N THR A 62 9.66 3.35 -9.63
CA THR A 62 8.29 3.05 -10.06
C THR A 62 7.36 3.04 -8.85
N PRO A 63 6.14 3.59 -8.94
CA PRO A 63 5.26 3.79 -7.78
C PRO A 63 4.49 2.50 -7.44
N HIS A 64 5.18 1.48 -6.93
CA HIS A 64 4.59 0.20 -6.52
C HIS A 64 3.72 -0.50 -7.58
N ILE A 65 4.01 -0.31 -8.86
CA ILE A 65 3.27 -0.88 -9.99
C ILE A 65 3.68 -2.33 -10.33
N GLY A 66 4.29 -3.06 -9.39
CA GLY A 66 4.83 -4.40 -9.64
C GLY A 66 3.79 -5.44 -10.07
N TYR A 67 2.54 -5.26 -9.66
CA TYR A 67 1.40 -6.14 -9.92
C TYR A 67 0.25 -5.41 -10.66
N ALA A 68 0.49 -4.20 -11.16
CA ALA A 68 -0.55 -3.36 -11.74
C ALA A 68 -0.81 -3.70 -13.22
N THR A 69 -1.29 -4.91 -13.47
CA THR A 69 -1.74 -5.36 -14.80
C THR A 69 -3.18 -5.85 -14.75
N GLU A 70 -3.86 -5.83 -15.90
CA GLU A 70 -5.25 -6.31 -16.00
C GLU A 70 -5.36 -7.79 -15.62
N ASP A 71 -4.46 -8.63 -16.14
CA ASP A 71 -4.43 -10.07 -15.85
C ASP A 71 -4.21 -10.36 -14.36
N GLU A 72 -3.31 -9.61 -13.70
CA GLU A 72 -3.00 -9.81 -12.28
C GLU A 72 -4.15 -9.33 -11.40
N PHE A 73 -4.81 -8.23 -11.77
CA PHE A 73 -6.01 -7.78 -11.07
C PHE A 73 -7.16 -8.76 -11.23
N ASP A 74 -7.42 -9.29 -12.43
CA ASP A 74 -8.48 -10.29 -12.62
C ASP A 74 -8.25 -11.52 -11.74
N LEU A 75 -7.02 -12.03 -11.71
CA LEU A 75 -6.63 -13.17 -10.88
C LEU A 75 -6.80 -12.88 -9.38
N GLN A 76 -6.17 -11.80 -8.88
CA GLN A 76 -6.18 -11.49 -7.45
C GLN A 76 -7.59 -11.16 -6.95
N PHE A 77 -8.39 -10.40 -7.72
CA PHE A 77 -9.74 -10.06 -7.31
C PHE A 77 -10.69 -11.27 -7.38
N ALA A 78 -10.52 -12.19 -8.33
CA ALA A 78 -11.28 -13.43 -8.34
C ALA A 78 -11.06 -14.24 -7.04
N ASP A 79 -9.80 -14.43 -6.63
CA ASP A 79 -9.46 -15.11 -5.38
C ASP A 79 -10.03 -14.39 -4.14
N ILE A 80 -10.07 -13.05 -4.15
CA ILE A 80 -10.69 -12.25 -3.08
C ILE A 80 -12.20 -12.48 -3.04
N TYR A 81 -12.87 -12.51 -4.20
CA TYR A 81 -14.32 -12.74 -4.26
C TYR A 81 -14.71 -14.12 -3.78
N ASP A 82 -13.93 -15.15 -4.12
CA ASP A 82 -14.16 -16.51 -3.64
C ASP A 82 -14.03 -16.59 -2.12
N GLN A 83 -13.06 -15.88 -1.52
CA GLN A 83 -12.92 -15.79 -0.06
C GLN A 83 -14.13 -15.11 0.60
N ILE A 84 -14.64 -14.01 0.02
CA ILE A 84 -15.82 -13.30 0.54
C ILE A 84 -17.05 -14.21 0.52
N ASN A 85 -17.28 -14.91 -0.61
CA ASN A 85 -18.41 -15.83 -0.75
C ASN A 85 -18.31 -17.00 0.24
N ALA A 86 -17.13 -17.61 0.35
CA ALA A 86 -16.89 -18.72 1.28
C ALA A 86 -17.09 -18.29 2.75
N PHE A 87 -16.68 -17.07 3.11
CA PHE A 87 -16.95 -16.51 4.43
C PHE A 87 -18.46 -16.31 4.66
N ALA A 88 -19.19 -15.75 3.68
CA ALA A 88 -20.63 -15.55 3.77
C ALA A 88 -21.41 -16.87 3.92
N ASP A 89 -20.92 -17.94 3.30
CA ASP A 89 -21.46 -19.30 3.40
C ASP A 89 -21.06 -20.03 4.70
N GLY A 90 -20.28 -19.39 5.58
CA GLY A 90 -19.84 -19.96 6.85
C GLY A 90 -18.69 -20.98 6.72
N ALA A 91 -18.02 -21.02 5.58
CA ALA A 91 -16.89 -21.91 5.29
C ALA A 91 -15.66 -21.10 4.81
N PRO A 92 -15.11 -20.20 5.63
CA PRO A 92 -14.04 -19.31 5.20
C PRO A 92 -12.79 -20.08 4.76
N ILE A 93 -12.16 -19.64 3.67
CA ILE A 93 -10.96 -20.23 3.08
C ILE A 93 -9.78 -19.27 3.21
N ASN A 94 -8.55 -19.80 3.17
CA ASN A 94 -7.30 -19.01 3.18
C ASN A 94 -7.13 -18.04 4.36
N VAL A 95 -7.81 -18.28 5.50
CA VAL A 95 -7.70 -17.44 6.70
C VAL A 95 -6.29 -17.52 7.28
N ILE A 96 -5.61 -16.39 7.36
CA ILE A 96 -4.22 -16.29 7.85
C ILE A 96 -4.16 -16.46 9.38
N ASN A 97 -5.10 -15.85 10.09
CA ASN A 97 -5.22 -15.86 11.55
C ASN A 97 -6.47 -16.63 11.98
N SER A 98 -6.40 -17.98 11.94
CA SER A 98 -7.54 -18.85 12.22
C SER A 98 -8.17 -18.64 13.60
N GLU A 99 -7.40 -18.15 14.57
CA GLU A 99 -7.88 -17.79 15.90
C GLU A 99 -8.98 -16.71 15.88
N ALA A 100 -9.05 -15.88 14.83
CA ALA A 100 -10.11 -14.90 14.67
C ALA A 100 -11.48 -15.52 14.38
N LEU A 101 -11.53 -16.82 14.03
CA LEU A 101 -12.77 -17.58 13.85
C LEU A 101 -13.27 -18.18 15.16
N GLU A 102 -12.41 -18.30 16.17
CA GLU A 102 -12.77 -18.77 17.50
C GLU A 102 -13.48 -17.63 18.23
N ARG A 103 -14.79 -17.78 18.44
CA ARG A 103 -15.66 -16.74 19.01
C ARG A 103 -15.74 -16.81 20.53
#